data_AF-A0A8K0C447-F1
#
_entry.id   AF-A0A8K0C447-F1
#
_cell.length_a   1.000
_cell.length_b   1.000
_cell.length_c   1.000
_cell.angle_alpha   90.00
_cell.angle_beta   90.00
_cell.angle_gamma   90.00
#
_symmetry.space_group_name_H-M   'P 1'
#
loop_
_entity.id
_entity.type
_entity.pdbx_description
1 polymer ?
#
loop_
_entity_poly.entity_id
_entity_poly.type
_entity_poly.pdbx_seq_one_letter_code
_entity_poly.pdbx_strand_id
1 'polypeptide(L)'
;MTLDYDCYHKISKHLTDLDYMNFCNAVGVKPEIENFTKLFINNNILKLYNSKVDLKTANIDWKNLHGQQQLSLKFIREFKNHLNWHHICRYQTLSENFIREFKDHVEWKTISQNQKLTENLIRDFQDYVDWKAISKYQKVSEHFIREFKDYVDWKAISQKQNLTEDFIRDFKDCVDWAVISEAQNLSEDIIREFKNRVFWTVISFNQKLSESFIQEFKDCVNWTGISWNQELSESFIQEFKDHVHWTSISRKQELSEAFIRKHIDCIHWKGISERRQLSEDFIREFKDCVFWLGICQKQKLSEDFIREFKDYVCWNAISQFQKLSEEFIREFEDYVYWITISHHQELSEDFIREFKEYFDWRGISLKQKLSEDFIREFKGYVDWEAICQVKELSEEFLQEFKDYINWEVVSQHQKLSEDFIREFRNCVHWSSISWKQILSESFIREFVNYVDWIGISRKQRLSQNFIHEFKDYVDWKAISENQSVSREYTRKFEGYMDWNVSLISIQDCKSQS
;
A
#
# COMPACT_ATOMS: atom_id res chain seq x y z
N MET A 1 -52.56 -41.74 4.73
CA MET A 1 -53.27 -40.77 3.87
C MET A 1 -52.38 -40.47 2.69
N THR A 2 -52.74 -40.96 1.52
CA THR A 2 -52.11 -40.60 0.24
C THR A 2 -52.42 -39.14 -0.05
N LEU A 3 -51.41 -38.27 0.10
CA LEU A 3 -51.43 -36.93 -0.47
C LEU A 3 -51.01 -37.05 -1.94
N ASP A 4 -51.79 -36.37 -2.79
CA ASP A 4 -51.71 -36.31 -4.24
C ASP A 4 -50.33 -35.80 -4.73
N TYR A 5 -49.80 -36.41 -5.80
CA TYR A 5 -48.49 -36.13 -6.40
C TYR A 5 -48.37 -34.65 -6.83
N ASP A 6 -49.49 -34.02 -7.18
CA ASP A 6 -49.55 -32.59 -7.57
C ASP A 6 -49.46 -31.60 -6.40
N CYS A 7 -49.79 -32.04 -5.18
CA CYS A 7 -49.63 -31.22 -3.97
C CYS A 7 -48.14 -31.17 -3.56
N TYR A 8 -47.40 -32.24 -3.85
CA TYR A 8 -45.98 -32.43 -3.57
C TYR A 8 -45.08 -31.45 -4.37
N HIS A 9 -45.42 -31.20 -5.64
CA HIS A 9 -44.64 -30.32 -6.51
C HIS A 9 -44.82 -28.82 -6.19
N LYS A 10 -46.00 -28.41 -5.70
CA LYS A 10 -46.29 -27.00 -5.38
C LYS A 10 -45.63 -26.51 -4.09
N ILE A 11 -45.43 -27.39 -3.10
CA ILE A 11 -44.81 -27.01 -1.82
C ILE A 11 -43.28 -26.86 -1.97
N SER A 12 -42.64 -27.67 -2.82
CA SER A 12 -41.18 -27.62 -3.04
C SER A 12 -40.66 -26.31 -3.66
N LYS A 13 -41.53 -25.51 -4.29
CA LYS A 13 -41.15 -24.24 -4.95
C LYS A 13 -41.09 -23.02 -4.00
N HIS A 14 -41.58 -23.16 -2.77
CA HIS A 14 -41.80 -22.02 -1.86
C HIS A 14 -41.20 -22.20 -0.46
N LEU A 15 -40.54 -23.33 -0.19
CA LEU A 15 -39.76 -23.53 1.02
C LEU A 15 -38.30 -23.25 0.73
N THR A 16 -37.57 -22.69 1.70
CA THR A 16 -36.11 -22.73 1.61
C THR A 16 -35.67 -24.19 1.74
N ASP A 17 -34.58 -24.58 1.07
CA ASP A 17 -34.15 -25.98 1.00
C ASP A 17 -33.94 -26.64 2.40
N LEU A 18 -33.70 -25.82 3.43
CA LEU A 18 -33.60 -26.24 4.84
C LEU A 18 -34.97 -26.62 5.45
N ASP A 19 -36.03 -25.91 5.09
CA ASP A 19 -37.39 -26.15 5.56
C ASP A 19 -37.96 -27.45 4.95
N TYR A 20 -37.59 -27.76 3.70
CA TYR A 20 -37.96 -29.01 3.04
C TYR A 20 -37.34 -30.24 3.73
N MET A 21 -36.05 -30.17 4.10
CA MET A 21 -35.38 -31.27 4.81
C MET A 21 -35.88 -31.48 6.24
N ASN A 22 -36.13 -30.40 6.98
CA ASN A 22 -36.72 -30.48 8.32
C ASN A 22 -38.14 -31.06 8.26
N PHE A 23 -38.91 -30.69 7.24
CA PHE A 23 -40.22 -31.28 6.97
C PHE A 23 -40.11 -32.78 6.69
N CYS A 24 -39.27 -33.22 5.74
CA CYS A 24 -39.09 -34.64 5.42
C CYS A 24 -38.65 -35.49 6.63
N ASN A 25 -37.75 -34.97 7.48
CA ASN A 25 -37.33 -35.64 8.71
C ASN A 25 -38.45 -35.70 9.76
N ALA A 26 -39.26 -34.65 9.90
CA ALA A 26 -40.37 -34.62 10.84
C ALA A 26 -41.51 -35.57 10.46
N VAL A 27 -41.73 -35.82 9.16
CA VAL A 27 -42.76 -36.75 8.66
C VAL A 27 -42.25 -38.15 8.30
N GLY A 28 -40.95 -38.43 8.49
CA GLY A 28 -40.38 -39.79 8.31
C GLY A 28 -40.30 -40.29 6.87
N VAL A 29 -40.25 -39.38 5.88
CA VAL A 29 -40.21 -39.70 4.45
C VAL A 29 -38.80 -39.45 3.89
N LYS A 30 -38.23 -40.42 3.16
CA LYS A 30 -36.94 -40.23 2.47
C LYS A 30 -37.11 -39.31 1.26
N PRO A 31 -36.30 -38.25 1.09
CA PRO A 31 -36.35 -37.41 -0.11
C PRO A 31 -35.96 -38.22 -1.36
N GLU A 32 -36.75 -38.16 -2.44
CA GLU A 32 -36.50 -38.89 -3.70
C GLU A 32 -35.45 -38.24 -4.62
N ILE A 33 -34.55 -37.39 -4.08
CA ILE A 33 -33.48 -36.76 -4.88
C ILE A 33 -32.11 -37.08 -4.26
N GLU A 34 -31.70 -38.35 -4.37
CA GLU A 34 -30.47 -38.88 -3.78
C GLU A 34 -29.22 -38.08 -4.20
N ASN A 35 -29.20 -37.49 -5.40
CA ASN A 35 -28.09 -36.66 -5.90
C ASN A 35 -28.10 -35.21 -5.38
N PHE A 36 -29.28 -34.61 -5.13
CA PHE A 36 -29.38 -33.21 -4.68
C PHE A 36 -29.16 -33.11 -3.17
N THR A 37 -29.66 -34.09 -2.40
CA THR A 37 -29.36 -34.25 -0.98
C THR A 37 -27.86 -34.43 -0.74
N LYS A 38 -27.18 -35.19 -1.59
CA LYS A 38 -25.72 -35.37 -1.54
C LYS A 38 -24.97 -34.06 -1.76
N LEU A 39 -25.34 -33.28 -2.79
CA LEU A 39 -24.70 -31.99 -3.09
C LEU A 39 -24.91 -30.94 -1.99
N PHE A 40 -26.12 -30.88 -1.41
CA PHE A 40 -26.47 -29.93 -0.34
C PHE A 40 -25.76 -30.24 0.98
N ILE A 41 -25.72 -31.52 1.39
CA ILE A 41 -25.01 -31.97 2.59
C ILE A 41 -23.53 -31.55 2.51
N ASN A 42 -22.91 -31.75 1.35
CA ASN A 42 -21.49 -31.44 1.14
C ASN A 42 -21.16 -29.94 1.27
N ASN A 43 -22.09 -29.06 0.88
CA ASN A 43 -21.87 -27.60 0.93
C ASN A 43 -22.19 -26.97 2.31
N ASN A 44 -22.85 -27.68 3.22
CA ASN A 44 -23.32 -27.15 4.51
C ASN A 44 -23.00 -28.05 5.73
N ILE A 45 -22.01 -28.95 5.62
CA ILE A 45 -21.64 -29.95 6.66
C ILE A 45 -21.55 -29.33 8.07
N LEU A 46 -20.88 -28.18 8.21
CA LEU A 46 -20.72 -27.51 9.51
C LEU A 46 -22.02 -26.95 10.09
N LYS A 47 -22.93 -26.44 9.24
CA LYS A 47 -24.24 -25.95 9.70
C LYS A 47 -25.09 -27.10 10.21
N LEU A 48 -25.09 -28.23 9.49
CA LEU A 48 -25.81 -29.45 9.89
C LEU A 48 -25.27 -30.04 11.20
N TYR A 49 -23.94 -30.06 11.36
CA TYR A 49 -23.31 -30.47 12.62
C TYR A 49 -23.74 -29.59 13.79
N ASN A 50 -23.69 -28.26 13.60
CA ASN A 50 -24.07 -27.30 14.64
C ASN A 50 -25.57 -27.37 14.99
N SER A 51 -26.43 -27.78 14.05
CA SER A 51 -27.85 -28.06 14.30
C SER A 51 -28.14 -29.47 14.85
N LYS A 52 -27.10 -30.20 15.30
CA LYS A 52 -27.19 -31.54 15.93
C LYS A 52 -27.74 -32.65 15.01
N VAL A 53 -27.58 -32.51 13.69
CA VAL A 53 -27.90 -33.59 12.75
C VAL A 53 -26.87 -34.71 12.89
N ASP A 54 -27.30 -35.97 12.94
CA ASP A 54 -26.39 -37.12 12.97
C ASP A 54 -25.75 -37.34 11.60
N LEU A 55 -24.47 -36.96 11.49
CA LEU A 55 -23.68 -37.09 10.27
C LEU A 55 -23.07 -38.49 10.10
N LYS A 56 -23.15 -39.39 11.09
CA LYS A 56 -22.53 -40.73 11.03
C LYS A 56 -23.24 -41.68 10.08
N THR A 57 -24.51 -41.43 9.81
CA THR A 57 -25.38 -42.26 8.95
C THR A 57 -25.61 -41.63 7.57
N ALA A 58 -25.04 -40.46 7.30
CA ALA A 58 -25.21 -39.70 6.06
C ALA A 58 -24.12 -40.04 5.02
N ASN A 59 -24.49 -40.04 3.73
CA ASN A 59 -23.56 -40.27 2.60
C ASN A 59 -22.83 -38.97 2.22
N ILE A 60 -21.80 -38.60 2.99
CA ILE A 60 -21.07 -37.32 2.90
C ILE A 60 -19.83 -37.45 2.00
N ASP A 61 -19.65 -36.49 1.08
CA ASP A 61 -18.37 -36.28 0.38
C ASP A 61 -17.49 -35.32 1.18
N TRP A 62 -16.63 -35.91 2.01
CA TRP A 62 -15.69 -35.20 2.87
C TRP A 62 -14.63 -34.39 2.10
N LYS A 63 -14.50 -34.57 0.78
CA LYS A 63 -13.57 -33.80 -0.06
C LYS A 63 -13.96 -32.33 -0.22
N ASN A 64 -15.26 -32.02 -0.10
CA ASN A 64 -15.81 -30.65 -0.25
C ASN A 64 -15.73 -29.81 1.03
N LEU A 65 -15.21 -30.37 2.13
CA LEU A 65 -14.92 -29.61 3.34
C LEU A 65 -13.69 -28.73 3.08
N HIS A 66 -13.92 -27.55 2.48
CA HIS A 66 -12.88 -26.64 2.03
C HIS A 66 -11.93 -26.25 3.17
N GLY A 67 -10.62 -26.36 2.93
CA GLY A 67 -9.57 -26.17 3.93
C GLY A 67 -9.48 -24.78 4.57
N GLN A 68 -10.26 -23.79 4.11
CA GLN A 68 -10.31 -22.44 4.68
C GLN A 68 -11.38 -22.26 5.77
N GLN A 69 -12.28 -23.24 5.96
CA GLN A 69 -13.29 -23.17 7.01
C GLN A 69 -12.67 -23.52 8.38
N GLN A 70 -12.98 -22.74 9.42
CA GLN A 70 -12.52 -23.02 10.78
C GLN A 70 -13.29 -24.20 11.37
N LEU A 71 -12.59 -25.28 11.72
CA LEU A 71 -13.18 -26.50 12.28
C LEU A 71 -13.03 -26.51 13.80
N SER A 72 -14.11 -26.83 14.52
CA SER A 72 -14.02 -27.00 15.97
C SER A 72 -13.26 -28.27 16.34
N LEU A 73 -12.51 -28.25 17.45
CA LEU A 73 -11.79 -29.42 17.96
C LEU A 73 -12.70 -30.63 18.21
N LYS A 74 -13.94 -30.38 18.65
CA LYS A 74 -14.95 -31.42 18.87
C LYS A 74 -15.34 -32.11 17.56
N PHE A 75 -15.54 -31.32 16.50
CA PHE A 75 -15.84 -31.85 15.17
C PHE A 75 -14.66 -32.69 14.63
N ILE A 76 -13.43 -32.21 14.78
CA ILE A 76 -12.24 -32.95 14.33
C ILE A 76 -12.10 -34.28 15.07
N ARG A 77 -12.30 -34.30 16.40
CA ARG A 77 -12.28 -35.53 17.22
C ARG A 77 -13.31 -36.55 16.74
N GLU A 78 -14.51 -36.09 16.42
CA GLU A 78 -15.63 -36.95 16.05
C GLU A 78 -15.48 -37.56 14.65
N PHE A 79 -14.91 -36.81 13.69
CA PHE A 79 -14.81 -37.24 12.29
C PHE A 79 -13.37 -37.45 11.80
N LYS A 80 -12.41 -37.63 12.70
CA LYS A 80 -10.96 -37.74 12.42
C LYS A 80 -10.58 -38.65 11.25
N ASN A 81 -11.28 -39.77 11.06
CA ASN A 81 -10.97 -40.75 10.02
C ASN A 81 -11.47 -40.35 8.62
N HIS A 82 -12.27 -39.30 8.51
CA HIS A 82 -12.84 -38.80 7.26
C HIS A 82 -12.19 -37.51 6.77
N LEU A 83 -11.43 -36.84 7.63
CA LEU A 83 -10.91 -35.51 7.35
C LEU A 83 -9.58 -35.56 6.59
N ASN A 84 -9.36 -34.55 5.75
CA ASN A 84 -8.09 -34.34 5.08
C ASN A 84 -7.09 -33.68 6.06
N TRP A 85 -6.19 -34.49 6.60
CA TRP A 85 -5.20 -34.04 7.58
C TRP A 85 -4.16 -33.07 7.02
N HIS A 86 -3.85 -33.12 5.71
CA HIS A 86 -3.04 -32.09 5.04
C HIS A 86 -3.65 -30.70 5.23
N HIS A 87 -4.95 -30.56 4.93
CA HIS A 87 -5.66 -29.29 5.06
C HIS A 87 -5.75 -28.83 6.51
N ILE A 88 -6.03 -29.74 7.44
CA ILE A 88 -6.06 -29.41 8.87
C ILE A 88 -4.70 -28.88 9.32
N CYS A 89 -3.61 -29.60 9.01
CA CYS A 89 -2.25 -29.24 9.42
C CYS A 89 -1.76 -27.94 8.78
N ARG A 90 -2.24 -27.59 7.59
CA ARG A 90 -1.80 -26.41 6.85
C ARG A 90 -2.56 -25.14 7.20
N TYR A 91 -3.87 -25.23 7.40
CA TYR A 91 -4.74 -24.05 7.43
C TYR A 91 -5.41 -23.78 8.77
N GLN A 92 -5.50 -24.77 9.66
CA GLN A 92 -6.04 -24.58 11.00
C GLN A 92 -4.93 -24.17 11.98
N THR A 93 -5.28 -23.42 13.01
CA THR A 93 -4.37 -23.13 14.13
C THR A 93 -4.41 -24.29 15.12
N LEU A 94 -3.33 -25.07 15.18
CA LEU A 94 -3.27 -26.26 16.03
C LEU A 94 -2.53 -25.95 17.34
N SER A 95 -3.16 -26.27 18.48
CA SER A 95 -2.47 -26.20 19.77
C SER A 95 -1.54 -27.39 19.96
N GLU A 96 -0.50 -27.26 20.79
CA GLU A 96 0.44 -28.36 21.02
C GLU A 96 -0.21 -29.59 21.64
N ASN A 97 -1.17 -29.40 22.55
CA ASN A 97 -1.94 -30.50 23.14
C ASN A 97 -2.73 -31.26 22.06
N PHE A 98 -3.25 -30.54 21.07
CA PHE A 98 -3.93 -31.18 19.94
C PHE A 98 -2.96 -31.97 19.08
N ILE A 99 -1.78 -31.40 18.76
CA ILE A 99 -0.74 -32.11 18.00
C ILE A 99 -0.31 -33.39 18.73
N ARG A 100 -0.16 -33.33 20.06
CA ARG A 100 0.16 -34.49 20.91
C ARG A 100 -0.93 -35.57 20.88
N GLU A 101 -2.19 -35.17 21.02
CA GLU A 101 -3.35 -36.06 20.98
C GLU A 101 -3.45 -36.79 19.63
N PHE A 102 -3.14 -36.10 18.54
CA PHE A 102 -3.29 -36.59 17.17
C PHE A 102 -1.97 -36.90 16.45
N LYS A 103 -0.91 -37.22 17.20
CA LYS A 103 0.44 -37.44 16.66
C LYS A 103 0.52 -38.45 15.51
N ASP A 104 -0.37 -39.46 15.52
CA ASP A 104 -0.40 -40.53 14.52
C ASP A 104 -1.24 -40.17 13.28
N HIS A 105 -1.92 -39.03 13.29
CA HIS A 105 -2.77 -38.54 12.19
C HIS A 105 -2.20 -37.27 11.54
N VAL A 106 -1.51 -36.42 12.30
CA VAL A 106 -0.94 -35.17 11.76
C VAL A 106 0.15 -35.44 10.74
N GLU A 107 0.21 -34.58 9.73
CA GLU A 107 1.29 -34.60 8.75
C GLU A 107 2.48 -33.79 9.27
N TRP A 108 3.45 -34.48 9.86
CA TRP A 108 4.62 -33.88 10.51
C TRP A 108 5.35 -32.85 9.66
N LYS A 109 5.60 -33.14 8.38
CA LYS A 109 6.20 -32.18 7.45
C LYS A 109 5.37 -30.91 7.30
N THR A 110 4.05 -31.04 7.18
CA THR A 110 3.13 -29.92 7.00
C THR A 110 3.07 -29.07 8.27
N ILE A 111 3.02 -29.69 9.45
CA ILE A 111 3.02 -28.93 10.72
C ILE A 111 4.37 -28.26 11.00
N SER A 112 5.50 -28.91 10.70
CA SER A 112 6.84 -28.31 10.86
C SER A 112 7.05 -27.06 10.01
N GLN A 113 6.32 -26.93 8.90
CA GLN A 113 6.40 -25.77 8.01
C GLN A 113 5.42 -24.66 8.37
N ASN A 114 4.18 -25.01 8.70
CA ASN A 114 3.06 -24.05 8.73
C ASN A 114 2.59 -23.71 10.15
N GLN A 115 2.87 -24.55 11.13
CA GLN A 115 2.50 -24.30 12.52
C GLN A 115 3.68 -23.70 13.29
N LYS A 116 3.37 -22.95 14.36
CA LYS A 116 4.39 -22.46 15.29
C LYS A 116 4.63 -23.54 16.35
N LEU A 117 5.77 -24.23 16.26
CA LEU A 117 6.12 -25.31 17.18
C LEU A 117 7.09 -24.77 18.25
N THR A 118 6.87 -25.08 19.53
CA THR A 118 7.88 -24.80 20.56
C THR A 118 9.02 -25.81 20.50
N GLU A 119 10.19 -25.40 20.97
CA GLU A 119 11.34 -26.31 21.08
C GLU A 119 11.03 -27.56 21.91
N ASN A 120 10.20 -27.47 22.96
CA ASN A 120 9.82 -28.63 23.77
C ASN A 120 8.97 -29.64 22.99
N LEU A 121 8.03 -29.14 22.19
CA LEU A 121 7.27 -30.03 21.30
C LEU A 121 8.18 -30.68 20.26
N ILE A 122 9.15 -29.94 19.71
CA ILE A 122 10.11 -30.49 18.76
C ILE A 122 10.99 -31.55 19.42
N ARG A 123 11.46 -31.34 20.67
CA ARG A 123 12.21 -32.34 21.45
C ARG A 123 11.42 -33.63 21.63
N ASP A 124 10.17 -33.51 22.07
CA ASP A 124 9.32 -34.67 22.33
C ASP A 124 9.01 -35.50 21.07
N PHE A 125 9.08 -34.87 19.89
CA PHE A 125 8.77 -35.48 18.59
C PHE A 125 9.93 -35.37 17.59
N GLN A 126 11.16 -35.40 18.07
CA GLN A 126 12.39 -35.24 17.26
C GLN A 126 12.47 -36.24 16.09
N ASP A 127 11.95 -37.46 16.27
CA ASP A 127 11.98 -38.53 15.27
C ASP A 127 10.88 -38.37 14.20
N TYR A 128 9.94 -37.45 14.40
CA TYR A 128 8.78 -37.26 13.52
C TYR A 128 8.87 -35.96 12.70
N VAL A 129 9.39 -34.88 13.30
CA VAL A 129 9.44 -33.56 12.65
C VAL A 129 10.29 -33.57 11.37
N ASP A 130 9.93 -32.72 10.42
CA ASP A 130 10.77 -32.47 9.24
C ASP A 130 11.85 -31.45 9.61
N TRP A 131 13.06 -31.91 9.90
CA TRP A 131 14.16 -31.07 10.39
C TRP A 131 14.54 -29.94 9.42
N LYS A 132 14.42 -30.15 8.11
CA LYS A 132 14.64 -29.10 7.11
C LYS A 132 13.61 -27.98 7.24
N ALA A 133 12.34 -28.33 7.47
CA ALA A 133 11.29 -27.38 7.76
C ALA A 133 11.51 -26.68 9.10
N ILE A 134 11.93 -27.40 10.14
CA ILE A 134 12.29 -26.81 11.44
C ILE A 134 13.37 -25.74 11.27
N SER A 135 14.49 -26.09 10.64
CA SER A 135 15.62 -25.16 10.44
C SER A 135 15.25 -23.91 9.63
N LYS A 136 14.32 -24.03 8.68
CA LYS A 136 13.98 -22.95 7.74
C LYS A 136 12.85 -22.04 8.23
N TYR A 137 11.82 -22.60 8.85
CA TYR A 137 10.56 -21.90 9.12
C TYR A 137 10.32 -21.65 10.61
N GLN A 138 10.93 -22.42 11.49
CA GLN A 138 10.81 -22.19 12.93
C GLN A 138 11.90 -21.24 13.41
N LYS A 139 11.57 -20.44 14.42
CA LYS A 139 12.56 -19.66 15.16
C LYS A 139 13.07 -20.52 16.32
N VAL A 140 14.31 -20.97 16.21
CA VAL A 140 14.96 -21.83 17.21
C VAL A 140 16.14 -21.11 17.85
N SER A 141 16.41 -21.39 19.12
CA SER A 141 17.55 -20.82 19.84
C SER A 141 18.85 -21.53 19.46
N GLU A 142 19.97 -20.83 19.63
CA GLU A 142 21.30 -21.42 19.45
C GLU A 142 21.57 -22.61 20.37
N HIS A 143 21.03 -22.58 21.59
CA HIS A 143 21.12 -23.72 22.52
C HIS A 143 20.43 -24.95 21.95
N PHE A 144 19.24 -24.78 21.39
CA PHE A 144 18.53 -25.86 20.70
C PHE A 144 19.28 -26.36 19.47
N ILE A 145 19.88 -25.47 18.68
CA ILE A 145 20.68 -25.89 17.53
C ILE A 145 21.92 -26.69 17.98
N ARG A 146 22.56 -26.31 19.10
CA ARG A 146 23.68 -27.09 19.69
C ARG A 146 23.25 -28.50 20.08
N GLU A 147 22.08 -28.62 20.71
CA GLU A 147 21.47 -29.88 21.11
C GLU A 147 21.21 -30.79 19.90
N PHE A 148 20.69 -30.24 18.80
CA PHE A 148 20.28 -30.98 17.59
C PHE A 148 21.18 -30.77 16.37
N LYS A 149 22.46 -30.50 16.59
CA LYS A 149 23.44 -30.13 15.55
C LYS A 149 23.55 -31.14 14.39
N ASP A 150 23.31 -32.42 14.66
CA ASP A 150 23.44 -33.51 13.70
C ASP A 150 22.14 -33.72 12.87
N TYR A 151 21.05 -33.03 13.24
CA TYR A 151 19.74 -33.13 12.57
C TYR A 151 19.41 -31.91 11.72
N VAL A 152 19.84 -30.72 12.15
CA VAL A 152 19.47 -29.46 11.50
C VAL A 152 20.04 -29.33 10.08
N ASP A 153 19.30 -28.64 9.20
CA ASP A 153 19.81 -28.23 7.90
C ASP A 153 20.68 -26.96 8.09
N TRP A 154 22.00 -27.14 8.12
CA TRP A 154 22.97 -26.06 8.38
C TRP A 154 22.89 -24.91 7.38
N LYS A 155 22.52 -25.17 6.13
CA LYS A 155 22.32 -24.11 5.14
C LYS A 155 21.09 -23.27 5.49
N ALA A 156 19.98 -23.91 5.87
CA ALA A 156 18.79 -23.21 6.33
C ALA A 156 19.05 -22.44 7.64
N ILE A 157 19.77 -23.03 8.59
CA ILE A 157 20.18 -22.35 9.83
C ILE A 157 20.99 -21.10 9.52
N SER A 158 22.02 -21.22 8.67
CA SER A 158 22.89 -20.11 8.26
C SER A 158 22.12 -18.97 7.59
N GLN A 159 21.02 -19.27 6.88
CA GLN A 159 20.24 -18.27 6.14
C GLN A 159 19.13 -17.62 6.97
N LYS A 160 18.46 -18.40 7.82
CA LYS A 160 17.15 -18.02 8.39
C LYS A 160 17.19 -17.67 9.86
N GLN A 161 18.23 -18.10 10.57
CA GLN A 161 18.39 -17.80 11.99
C GLN A 161 19.34 -16.61 12.15
N ASN A 162 19.17 -15.87 13.25
CA ASN A 162 20.10 -14.82 13.64
C ASN A 162 21.18 -15.46 14.50
N LEU A 163 22.37 -15.65 13.93
CA LEU A 163 23.48 -16.34 14.60
C LEU A 163 24.45 -15.32 15.19
N THR A 164 24.83 -15.53 16.44
CA THR A 164 25.93 -14.82 17.09
C THR A 164 27.26 -15.25 16.51
N GLU A 165 28.25 -14.37 16.57
CA GLU A 165 29.59 -14.69 16.09
C GLU A 165 30.25 -15.82 16.89
N ASP A 166 30.00 -15.93 18.19
CA ASP A 166 30.52 -17.03 19.01
C ASP A 166 29.93 -18.37 18.57
N PHE A 167 28.64 -18.40 18.23
CA PHE A 167 28.02 -19.57 17.65
C PHE A 167 28.65 -19.92 16.29
N ILE A 168 28.90 -18.94 15.43
CA ILE A 168 29.57 -19.14 14.14
C ILE A 168 30.99 -19.69 14.35
N ARG A 169 31.74 -19.21 15.34
CA ARG A 169 33.07 -19.73 15.70
C ARG A 169 33.02 -21.19 16.12
N ASP A 170 32.07 -21.54 16.98
CA ASP A 170 31.88 -22.90 17.48
C ASP A 170 31.51 -23.88 16.37
N PHE A 171 30.75 -23.44 15.37
CA PHE A 171 30.26 -24.27 14.27
C PHE A 171 30.84 -23.89 12.90
N LYS A 172 32.07 -23.34 12.89
CA LYS A 172 32.75 -22.86 11.68
C LYS A 172 32.86 -23.91 10.57
N ASP A 173 32.92 -25.18 10.91
CA ASP A 173 33.06 -26.30 9.95
C ASP A 173 31.71 -26.84 9.48
N CYS A 174 30.59 -26.37 10.06
CA CYS A 174 29.24 -26.79 9.73
C CYS A 174 28.45 -25.73 8.96
N VAL A 175 28.62 -24.44 9.34
CA VAL A 175 27.90 -23.33 8.69
C VAL A 175 28.28 -23.18 7.21
N ASP A 176 27.32 -22.72 6.41
CA ASP A 176 27.56 -22.42 4.99
C ASP A 176 28.12 -21.01 4.87
N TRP A 177 29.45 -20.89 4.68
CA TRP A 177 30.13 -19.59 4.66
C TRP A 177 29.68 -18.65 3.54
N ALA A 178 29.19 -19.17 2.42
CA ALA A 178 28.63 -18.33 1.37
C ALA A 178 27.34 -17.65 1.87
N VAL A 179 26.47 -18.45 2.49
CA VAL A 179 25.21 -17.98 3.06
C VAL A 179 25.45 -17.08 4.27
N ILE A 180 26.40 -17.41 5.15
CA ILE A 180 26.75 -16.57 6.30
C ILE A 180 27.24 -15.19 5.83
N SER A 181 28.10 -15.14 4.79
CA SER A 181 28.61 -13.88 4.24
C SER A 181 27.50 -12.99 3.66
N GLU A 182 26.44 -13.61 3.12
CA GLU A 182 25.31 -12.92 2.49
C GLU A 182 24.25 -12.48 3.49
N ALA A 183 23.88 -13.36 4.42
CA ALA A 183 22.67 -13.24 5.22
C ALA A 183 22.93 -12.69 6.63
N GLN A 184 24.14 -12.86 7.18
CA GLN A 184 24.46 -12.42 8.53
C GLN A 184 25.18 -11.06 8.52
N ASN A 185 25.00 -10.30 9.60
CA ASN A 185 25.76 -9.08 9.84
C ASN A 185 27.06 -9.46 10.57
N LEU A 186 28.19 -9.36 9.88
CA LEU A 186 29.48 -9.83 10.38
C LEU A 186 30.37 -8.64 10.75
N SER A 187 30.98 -8.68 11.92
CA SER A 187 32.02 -7.71 12.29
C SER A 187 33.30 -7.93 11.48
N GLU A 188 34.13 -6.90 11.41
CA GLU A 188 35.46 -6.99 10.83
C GLU A 188 36.33 -8.06 11.51
N ASP A 189 36.12 -8.33 12.80
CA ASP A 189 36.92 -9.30 13.56
C ASP A 189 36.66 -10.74 13.10
N ILE A 190 35.39 -11.13 12.94
CA ILE A 190 35.07 -12.46 12.42
C ILE A 190 35.47 -12.60 10.94
N ILE A 191 35.35 -11.54 10.15
CA ILE A 191 35.80 -11.54 8.75
C ILE A 191 37.33 -11.71 8.69
N ARG A 192 38.08 -11.01 9.55
CA ARG A 192 39.54 -11.12 9.67
C ARG A 192 39.96 -12.53 10.09
N GLU A 193 39.30 -13.09 11.10
CA GLU A 193 39.55 -14.43 11.63
C GLU A 193 39.32 -15.51 10.56
N PHE A 194 38.23 -15.39 9.79
CA PHE A 194 37.82 -16.37 8.78
C PHE A 194 38.03 -15.90 7.33
N LYS A 195 39.05 -15.07 7.09
CA LYS A 195 39.37 -14.49 5.78
C LYS A 195 39.46 -15.47 4.60
N ASN A 196 39.80 -16.73 4.86
CA ASN A 196 39.95 -17.77 3.85
C ASN A 196 38.65 -18.55 3.59
N ARG A 197 37.56 -18.25 4.32
CA ARG A 197 36.25 -18.92 4.21
C ARG A 197 35.14 -17.98 3.77
N VAL A 198 35.22 -16.71 4.19
CA VAL A 198 34.24 -15.69 3.79
C VAL A 198 34.28 -15.43 2.28
N PHE A 199 33.14 -15.00 1.75
CA PHE A 199 33.01 -14.68 0.34
C PHE A 199 33.24 -13.19 0.12
N TRP A 200 34.49 -12.81 -0.15
CA TRP A 200 34.93 -11.41 -0.23
C TRP A 200 34.10 -10.51 -1.14
N THR A 201 33.62 -11.01 -2.28
CA THR A 201 32.72 -10.22 -3.12
C THR A 201 31.45 -9.86 -2.37
N VAL A 202 30.78 -10.83 -1.75
CA VAL A 202 29.55 -10.60 -0.97
C VAL A 202 29.82 -9.69 0.23
N ILE A 203 30.92 -9.93 0.95
CA ILE A 203 31.35 -9.08 2.07
C ILE A 203 31.49 -7.61 1.63
N SER A 204 32.17 -7.37 0.51
CA SER A 204 32.44 -6.01 0.00
C SER A 204 31.18 -5.26 -0.41
N PHE A 205 30.12 -5.97 -0.83
CA PHE A 205 28.84 -5.37 -1.20
C PHE A 205 27.91 -5.17 0.00
N ASN A 206 27.91 -6.09 0.97
CA ASN A 206 26.83 -6.15 1.96
C ASN A 206 27.23 -5.65 3.34
N GLN A 207 28.51 -5.75 3.71
CA GLN A 207 28.98 -5.38 5.04
C GLN A 207 29.47 -3.93 5.06
N LYS A 208 29.33 -3.25 6.21
CA LYS A 208 29.93 -1.93 6.44
C LYS A 208 31.38 -2.15 6.89
N LEU A 209 32.33 -1.66 6.10
CA LEU A 209 33.77 -1.85 6.32
C LEU A 209 34.45 -0.49 6.50
N SER A 210 35.38 -0.43 7.44
CA SER A 210 36.27 0.72 7.67
C SER A 210 37.37 0.78 6.63
N GLU A 211 37.86 1.99 6.34
CA GLU A 211 38.98 2.20 5.42
C GLU A 211 40.24 1.42 5.84
N SER A 212 40.54 1.37 7.14
CA SER A 212 41.67 0.59 7.66
C SER A 212 41.54 -0.91 7.38
N PHE A 213 40.33 -1.45 7.47
CA PHE A 213 40.08 -2.85 7.16
C PHE A 213 40.19 -3.14 5.66
N ILE A 214 39.64 -2.25 4.84
CA ILE A 214 39.75 -2.33 3.39
C ILE A 214 41.23 -2.26 2.96
N GLN A 215 42.02 -1.38 3.59
CA GLN A 215 43.47 -1.29 3.36
C GLN A 215 44.21 -2.58 3.74
N GLU A 216 43.88 -3.16 4.90
CA GLU A 216 44.43 -4.46 5.36
C GLU A 216 44.16 -5.57 4.33
N PHE A 217 42.97 -5.58 3.71
CA PHE A 217 42.49 -6.62 2.80
C PHE A 217 42.36 -6.18 1.35
N LYS A 218 43.15 -5.19 0.92
CA LYS A 218 43.08 -4.58 -0.42
C LYS A 218 43.16 -5.55 -1.60
N ASP A 219 43.88 -6.66 -1.42
CA ASP A 219 44.09 -7.67 -2.47
C ASP A 219 42.96 -8.72 -2.50
N CYS A 220 42.06 -8.71 -1.52
CA CYS A 220 40.95 -9.65 -1.39
C CYS A 220 39.59 -9.01 -1.72
N VAL A 221 39.40 -7.75 -1.31
CA VAL A 221 38.10 -7.05 -1.46
C VAL A 221 37.70 -6.87 -2.93
N ASN A 222 36.40 -6.84 -3.16
CA ASN A 222 35.85 -6.46 -4.46
C ASN A 222 35.73 -4.93 -4.52
N TRP A 223 36.66 -4.29 -5.23
CA TRP A 223 36.73 -2.83 -5.36
C TRP A 223 35.50 -2.18 -5.98
N THR A 224 34.72 -2.91 -6.79
CA THR A 224 33.44 -2.40 -7.31
C THR A 224 32.43 -2.27 -6.19
N GLY A 225 32.32 -3.29 -5.32
CA GLY A 225 31.48 -3.26 -4.13
C GLY A 225 31.92 -2.18 -3.15
N ILE A 226 33.23 -2.10 -2.87
CA ILE A 226 33.81 -1.07 -2.02
C ILE A 226 33.45 0.34 -2.50
N SER A 227 33.71 0.64 -3.78
CA SER A 227 33.49 1.97 -4.36
C SER A 227 32.01 2.37 -4.42
N TRP A 228 31.10 1.40 -4.41
CA TRP A 228 29.66 1.64 -4.56
C TRP A 228 28.91 1.77 -3.22
N ASN A 229 29.31 1.00 -2.20
CA ASN A 229 28.57 0.85 -0.95
C ASN A 229 29.27 1.42 0.28
N GLN A 230 30.58 1.65 0.24
CA GLN A 230 31.30 2.24 1.38
C GLN A 230 31.35 3.76 1.25
N GLU A 231 31.41 4.44 2.39
CA GLU A 231 31.73 5.87 2.47
C GLU A 231 33.25 6.00 2.53
N LEU A 232 33.84 6.62 1.51
CA LEU A 232 35.29 6.70 1.34
C LEU A 232 35.73 8.16 1.32
N SER A 233 36.77 8.47 2.10
CA SER A 233 37.45 9.75 2.11
C SER A 233 38.24 9.97 0.83
N GLU A 234 38.39 11.25 0.45
CA GLU A 234 39.21 11.63 -0.70
C GLU A 234 40.67 11.15 -0.57
N SER A 235 41.23 11.16 0.65
CA SER A 235 42.58 10.64 0.92
C SER A 235 42.68 9.15 0.61
N PHE A 236 41.68 8.36 0.99
CA PHE A 236 41.66 6.93 0.72
C PHE A 236 41.47 6.64 -0.76
N ILE A 237 40.53 7.34 -1.42
CA ILE A 237 40.33 7.24 -2.86
C ILE A 237 41.62 7.61 -3.61
N GLN A 238 42.34 8.64 -3.14
CA GLN A 238 43.63 9.04 -3.71
C GLN A 238 44.71 7.97 -3.57
N GLU A 239 44.81 7.33 -2.42
CA GLU A 239 45.76 6.23 -2.18
C GLU A 239 45.45 5.04 -3.11
N PHE A 240 44.17 4.70 -3.27
CA PHE A 240 43.69 3.55 -4.05
C PHE A 240 43.14 3.89 -5.43
N LYS A 241 43.58 4.99 -6.02
CA LYS A 241 43.06 5.54 -7.29
C LYS A 241 43.05 4.55 -8.46
N ASP A 242 44.00 3.61 -8.47
CA ASP A 242 44.17 2.63 -9.55
C ASP A 242 43.33 1.36 -9.32
N HIS A 243 42.67 1.24 -8.16
CA HIS A 243 41.82 0.11 -7.78
C HIS A 243 40.34 0.48 -7.76
N VAL A 244 40.01 1.70 -7.32
CA VAL A 244 38.61 2.15 -7.18
C VAL A 244 37.90 2.18 -8.53
N HIS A 245 36.60 1.93 -8.49
CA HIS A 245 35.74 2.04 -9.66
C HIS A 245 35.25 3.48 -9.81
N TRP A 246 35.93 4.28 -10.64
CA TRP A 246 35.69 5.72 -10.77
C TRP A 246 34.26 6.12 -11.12
N THR A 247 33.55 5.32 -11.91
CA THR A 247 32.12 5.57 -12.17
C THR A 247 31.28 5.46 -10.90
N SER A 248 31.61 4.51 -10.01
CA SER A 248 30.94 4.37 -8.70
C SER A 248 31.30 5.54 -7.80
N ILE A 249 32.60 5.88 -7.73
CA ILE A 249 33.12 7.00 -6.95
C ILE A 249 32.41 8.31 -7.33
N SER A 250 32.41 8.65 -8.62
CA SER A 250 31.80 9.87 -9.16
C SER A 250 30.30 9.96 -8.88
N ARG A 251 29.61 8.82 -8.78
CA ARG A 251 28.15 8.77 -8.59
C ARG A 251 27.74 8.74 -7.13
N LYS A 252 28.58 8.24 -6.23
CA LYS A 252 28.18 7.89 -4.86
C LYS A 252 28.88 8.73 -3.81
N GLN A 253 30.16 9.04 -4.00
CA GLN A 253 30.96 9.73 -3.01
C GLN A 253 30.74 11.25 -3.06
N GLU A 254 30.92 11.89 -1.92
CA GLU A 254 30.98 13.35 -1.82
C GLU A 254 32.41 13.80 -2.13
N LEU A 255 32.59 14.38 -3.32
CA LEU A 255 33.90 14.86 -3.79
C LEU A 255 33.87 16.38 -3.88
N SER A 256 34.92 17.00 -3.38
CA SER A 256 35.21 18.42 -3.54
C SER A 256 35.61 18.72 -4.99
N GLU A 257 35.35 19.95 -5.41
CA GLU A 257 35.78 20.45 -6.71
C GLU A 257 37.31 20.36 -6.89
N ALA A 258 38.08 20.64 -5.83
CA ALA A 258 39.54 20.53 -5.86
C ALA A 258 40.01 19.10 -6.14
N PHE A 259 39.33 18.10 -5.56
CA PHE A 259 39.61 16.70 -5.84
C PHE A 259 39.23 16.32 -7.27
N ILE A 260 38.07 16.77 -7.75
CA ILE A 260 37.65 16.51 -9.14
C ILE A 260 38.65 17.11 -10.13
N ARG A 261 39.14 18.34 -9.91
CA ARG A 261 40.19 18.98 -10.72
C ARG A 261 41.45 18.15 -10.82
N LYS A 262 41.81 17.43 -9.76
CA LYS A 262 43.01 16.59 -9.73
C LYS A 262 42.86 15.31 -10.55
N HIS A 263 41.62 14.84 -10.77
CA HIS A 263 41.31 13.53 -11.37
C HIS A 263 40.40 13.63 -12.59
N ILE A 264 40.51 14.72 -13.35
CA ILE A 264 39.65 15.03 -14.50
C ILE A 264 39.55 13.89 -15.52
N ASP A 265 40.63 13.14 -15.73
CA ASP A 265 40.71 12.06 -16.73
C ASP A 265 40.01 10.76 -16.29
N CYS A 266 39.81 10.59 -14.97
CA CYS A 266 39.23 9.37 -14.40
C CYS A 266 37.74 9.53 -14.07
N ILE A 267 37.34 10.76 -13.73
CA ILE A 267 36.01 11.07 -13.23
C ILE A 267 34.93 10.84 -14.31
N HIS A 268 33.80 10.28 -13.89
CA HIS A 268 32.65 10.14 -14.75
C HIS A 268 31.77 11.40 -14.68
N TRP A 269 31.97 12.31 -15.65
CA TRP A 269 31.34 13.64 -15.69
C TRP A 269 29.82 13.63 -15.58
N LYS A 270 29.13 12.70 -16.23
CA LYS A 270 27.67 12.55 -16.08
C LYS A 270 27.26 12.30 -14.63
N GLY A 271 28.01 11.44 -13.93
CA GLY A 271 27.77 11.15 -12.51
C GLY A 271 27.98 12.36 -11.62
N ILE A 272 29.01 13.17 -11.91
CA ILE A 272 29.29 14.42 -11.20
C ILE A 272 28.20 15.45 -11.44
N SER A 273 27.88 15.75 -12.70
CA SER A 273 26.91 16.77 -13.09
C SER A 273 25.50 16.50 -12.55
N GLU A 274 25.09 15.23 -12.45
CA GLU A 274 23.74 14.84 -12.00
C GLU A 274 23.58 14.78 -10.48
N ARG A 275 24.67 14.73 -9.70
CA ARG A 275 24.61 14.37 -8.27
C ARG A 275 25.38 15.27 -7.33
N ARG A 276 26.38 16.00 -7.83
CA ARG A 276 27.17 16.93 -7.01
C ARG A 276 26.57 18.33 -7.10
N GLN A 277 26.72 19.11 -6.03
CA GLN A 277 26.50 20.56 -6.08
C GLN A 277 27.79 21.19 -6.59
N LEU A 278 27.73 21.81 -7.77
CA LEU A 278 28.88 22.43 -8.42
C LEU A 278 28.67 23.94 -8.49
N SER A 279 29.73 24.69 -8.22
CA SER A 279 29.74 26.13 -8.42
C SER A 279 29.70 26.47 -9.91
N GLU A 280 29.14 27.63 -10.24
CA GLU A 280 29.13 28.14 -11.61
C GLU A 280 30.55 28.33 -12.16
N ASP A 281 31.51 28.76 -11.34
CA ASP A 281 32.91 28.91 -11.76
C ASP A 281 33.55 27.58 -12.12
N PHE A 282 33.24 26.52 -11.39
CA PHE A 282 33.67 25.18 -11.75
C PHE A 282 33.06 24.72 -13.07
N ILE A 283 31.76 24.98 -13.27
CA ILE A 283 31.07 24.62 -14.51
C ILE A 283 31.63 25.42 -15.69
N ARG A 284 31.95 26.71 -15.52
CA ARG A 284 32.62 27.55 -16.53
C ARG A 284 33.93 26.91 -16.99
N GLU A 285 34.75 26.48 -16.04
CA GLU A 285 36.05 25.88 -16.32
C GLU A 285 35.94 24.55 -17.09
N PHE A 286 34.92 23.75 -16.79
CA PHE A 286 34.72 22.41 -17.39
C PHE A 286 33.51 22.30 -18.32
N LYS A 287 33.12 23.41 -18.95
CA LYS A 287 31.93 23.51 -19.82
C LYS A 287 31.87 22.43 -20.92
N ASP A 288 33.03 22.00 -21.43
CA ASP A 288 33.14 21.04 -22.53
C ASP A 288 33.09 19.58 -22.04
N CYS A 289 33.16 19.35 -20.72
CA CYS A 289 33.15 18.03 -20.11
C CYS A 289 31.83 17.73 -19.37
N VAL A 290 31.23 18.74 -18.75
CA VAL A 290 30.02 18.56 -17.93
C VAL A 290 28.83 18.06 -18.76
N PHE A 291 27.96 17.29 -18.13
CA PHE A 291 26.71 16.88 -18.74
C PHE A 291 25.63 17.95 -18.50
N TRP A 292 25.46 18.83 -19.49
CA TRP A 292 24.60 20.02 -19.41
C TRP A 292 23.15 19.75 -19.00
N LEU A 293 22.54 18.65 -19.47
CA LEU A 293 21.20 18.28 -19.02
C LEU A 293 21.16 18.04 -17.51
N GLY A 294 22.16 17.37 -16.95
CA GLY A 294 22.31 17.19 -15.51
C GLY A 294 22.51 18.51 -14.78
N ILE A 295 23.35 19.39 -15.34
CA ILE A 295 23.60 20.73 -14.78
C ILE A 295 22.30 21.54 -14.70
N CYS A 296 21.59 21.69 -15.82
CA CYS A 296 20.35 22.48 -15.90
C CYS A 296 19.22 21.95 -15.01
N GLN A 297 19.19 20.65 -14.72
CA GLN A 297 18.14 20.04 -13.88
C GLN A 297 18.46 20.05 -12.38
N LYS A 298 19.74 20.02 -12.00
CA LYS A 298 20.16 19.68 -10.63
C LYS A 298 20.85 20.81 -9.90
N GLN A 299 21.46 21.74 -10.64
CA GLN A 299 22.12 22.91 -10.06
C GLN A 299 21.14 24.08 -10.00
N LYS A 300 21.35 24.97 -9.03
CA LYS A 300 20.71 26.29 -9.02
C LYS A 300 21.59 27.23 -9.83
N LEU A 301 21.12 27.61 -11.01
CA LEU A 301 21.84 28.49 -11.92
C LEU A 301 21.29 29.92 -11.82
N SER A 302 22.18 30.89 -11.85
CA SER A 302 21.82 32.30 -12.01
C SER A 302 21.45 32.59 -13.47
N GLU A 303 20.59 33.59 -13.67
CA GLU A 303 20.20 34.02 -15.01
C GLU A 303 21.41 34.53 -15.82
N ASP A 304 22.37 35.21 -15.19
CA ASP A 304 23.59 35.68 -15.86
C ASP A 304 24.44 34.53 -16.37
N PHE A 305 24.54 33.45 -15.60
CA PHE A 305 25.20 32.23 -16.05
C PHE A 305 24.45 31.59 -17.22
N ILE A 306 23.12 31.53 -17.17
CA ILE A 306 22.31 30.99 -18.27
C ILE A 306 22.49 31.84 -19.54
N ARG A 307 22.55 33.18 -19.42
CA ARG A 307 22.85 34.09 -20.54
C ARG A 307 24.20 33.77 -21.17
N GLU A 308 25.23 33.62 -20.34
CA GLU A 308 26.60 33.30 -20.76
C GLU A 308 26.67 31.98 -21.54
N PHE A 309 25.89 30.96 -21.12
CA PHE A 309 25.90 29.61 -21.69
C PHE A 309 24.65 29.24 -22.47
N LYS A 310 23.95 30.21 -23.05
CA LYS A 310 22.69 30.01 -23.78
C LYS A 310 22.72 28.92 -24.87
N ASP A 311 23.89 28.72 -25.49
CA ASP A 311 24.10 27.75 -26.57
C ASP A 311 24.41 26.33 -26.06
N TYR A 312 24.68 26.18 -24.75
CA TYR A 312 24.98 24.90 -24.11
C TYR A 312 23.81 24.38 -23.26
N VAL A 313 23.09 25.28 -22.61
CA VAL A 313 22.02 24.90 -21.68
C VAL A 313 20.88 24.17 -22.38
N CYS A 314 20.30 23.21 -21.66
CA CYS A 314 19.09 22.52 -22.11
C CYS A 314 17.86 23.38 -21.76
N TRP A 315 17.37 24.17 -22.72
CA TRP A 315 16.29 25.15 -22.49
C TRP A 315 15.01 24.57 -21.90
N ASN A 316 14.58 23.37 -22.30
CA ASN A 316 13.45 22.71 -21.65
C ASN A 316 13.69 22.46 -20.14
N ALA A 317 14.92 22.05 -19.77
CA ALA A 317 15.29 21.88 -18.36
C ALA A 317 15.39 23.23 -17.63
N ILE A 318 15.92 24.26 -18.28
CA ILE A 318 15.95 25.62 -17.72
C ILE A 318 14.52 26.11 -17.42
N SER A 319 13.62 26.02 -18.39
CA SER A 319 12.21 26.43 -18.24
C SER A 319 11.47 25.66 -17.13
N GLN A 320 11.85 24.41 -16.87
CA GLN A 320 11.16 23.54 -15.90
C GLN A 320 11.70 23.68 -14.47
N PHE A 321 13.03 23.70 -14.32
CA PHE A 321 13.68 23.45 -13.03
C PHE A 321 14.33 24.71 -12.44
N GLN A 322 14.57 25.73 -13.25
CA GLN A 322 15.10 27.00 -12.76
C GLN A 322 13.96 27.96 -12.43
N LYS A 323 14.17 28.84 -11.45
CA LYS A 323 13.27 29.96 -11.18
C LYS A 323 13.69 31.11 -12.09
N LEU A 324 12.83 31.46 -13.03
CA LEU A 324 13.10 32.51 -14.01
C LEU A 324 12.27 33.74 -13.72
N SER A 325 12.87 34.92 -13.86
CA SER A 325 12.18 36.19 -13.86
C SER A 325 11.44 36.38 -15.19
N GLU A 326 10.35 37.15 -15.16
CA GLU A 326 9.63 37.49 -16.38
C GLU A 326 10.50 38.24 -17.38
N GLU A 327 11.36 39.16 -16.93
CA GLU A 327 12.31 39.89 -17.80
C GLU A 327 13.22 38.94 -18.56
N PHE A 328 13.76 37.92 -17.87
CA PHE A 328 14.57 36.88 -18.50
C PHE A 328 13.78 36.06 -19.51
N ILE A 329 12.52 35.70 -19.18
CA ILE A 329 11.67 34.96 -20.12
C ILE A 329 11.39 35.80 -21.38
N ARG A 330 11.20 37.13 -21.27
CA ARG A 330 11.07 38.01 -22.45
C ARG A 330 12.33 38.02 -23.30
N GLU A 331 13.48 38.16 -22.65
CA GLU A 331 14.78 38.19 -23.33
C GLU A 331 15.02 36.92 -24.16
N PHE A 332 14.53 35.77 -23.69
CA PHE A 332 14.72 34.45 -24.31
C PHE A 332 13.42 33.81 -24.81
N GLU A 333 12.47 34.61 -25.28
CA GLU A 333 11.14 34.14 -25.73
C GLU A 333 11.20 33.03 -26.79
N ASP A 334 12.19 33.10 -27.68
CA ASP A 334 12.40 32.14 -28.77
C ASP A 334 13.05 30.82 -28.31
N TYR A 335 13.59 30.78 -27.10
CA TYR A 335 14.33 29.63 -26.57
C TYR A 335 13.55 28.85 -25.51
N VAL A 336 12.80 29.57 -24.66
CA VAL A 336 12.06 28.95 -23.56
C VAL A 336 10.96 28.02 -24.06
N TYR A 337 10.66 26.99 -23.26
CA TYR A 337 9.58 26.07 -23.57
C TYR A 337 8.29 26.58 -22.93
N TRP A 338 7.48 27.30 -23.69
CA TRP A 338 6.26 27.96 -23.20
C TRP A 338 5.27 27.04 -22.46
N ILE A 339 5.05 25.82 -22.96
CA ILE A 339 4.23 24.82 -22.26
C ILE A 339 4.79 24.56 -20.85
N THR A 340 6.10 24.39 -20.74
CA THR A 340 6.79 24.17 -19.46
C THR A 340 6.69 25.41 -18.57
N ILE A 341 6.89 26.61 -19.13
CA ILE A 341 6.74 27.88 -18.42
C ILE A 341 5.33 28.00 -17.82
N SER A 342 4.27 27.73 -18.60
CA SER A 342 2.86 27.77 -18.15
C SER A 342 2.61 26.94 -16.88
N HIS A 343 3.27 25.78 -16.77
CA HIS A 343 3.00 24.79 -15.73
C HIS A 343 3.89 24.93 -14.49
N HIS A 344 5.04 25.59 -14.62
CA HIS A 344 6.10 25.52 -13.63
C HIS A 344 6.57 26.88 -13.11
N GLN A 345 6.37 27.97 -13.85
CA GLN A 345 6.75 29.31 -13.40
C GLN A 345 5.57 30.03 -12.73
N GLU A 346 5.88 30.94 -11.81
CA GLU A 346 4.91 31.88 -11.24
C GLU A 346 4.91 33.14 -12.09
N LEU A 347 3.78 33.47 -12.69
CA LEU A 347 3.65 34.56 -13.66
C LEU A 347 2.58 35.56 -13.20
N SER A 348 2.84 36.84 -13.45
CA SER A 348 1.88 37.90 -13.28
C SER A 348 0.86 37.90 -14.41
N GLU A 349 -0.34 38.42 -14.13
CA GLU A 349 -1.38 38.58 -15.14
C GLU A 349 -0.92 39.45 -16.31
N ASP A 350 -0.19 40.55 -16.04
CA ASP A 350 0.28 41.46 -17.10
C ASP A 350 1.23 40.76 -18.07
N PHE A 351 2.10 39.89 -17.56
CA PHE A 351 2.96 39.07 -18.40
C PHE A 351 2.16 38.06 -19.24
N ILE A 352 1.13 37.44 -18.64
CA ILE A 352 0.24 36.53 -19.36
C ILE A 352 -0.52 37.27 -20.47
N ARG A 353 -0.96 38.52 -20.23
CA ARG A 353 -1.60 39.37 -21.25
C ARG A 353 -0.68 39.60 -22.45
N GLU A 354 0.58 39.90 -22.19
CA GLU A 354 1.59 40.21 -23.21
C GLU A 354 1.86 39.00 -24.13
N PHE A 355 1.99 37.80 -23.56
CA PHE A 355 2.36 36.56 -24.29
C PHE A 355 1.23 35.54 -24.46
N LYS A 356 -0.03 36.01 -24.44
CA LYS A 356 -1.23 35.16 -24.47
C LYS A 356 -1.27 34.07 -25.54
N GLU A 357 -0.66 34.31 -26.70
CA GLU A 357 -0.67 33.37 -27.84
C GLU A 357 0.33 32.22 -27.68
N TYR A 358 1.29 32.34 -26.77
CA TYR A 358 2.35 31.34 -26.56
C TYR A 358 2.01 30.35 -25.45
N PHE A 359 1.21 30.77 -24.47
CA PHE A 359 0.96 29.97 -23.28
C PHE A 359 0.03 28.79 -23.55
N ASP A 360 0.36 27.66 -22.94
CA ASP A 360 -0.63 26.61 -22.68
C ASP A 360 -1.59 27.08 -21.59
N TRP A 361 -2.81 27.44 -22.01
CA TRP A 361 -3.85 27.97 -21.15
C TRP A 361 -4.38 26.98 -20.12
N ARG A 362 -4.27 25.67 -20.36
CA ARG A 362 -4.60 24.67 -19.33
C ARG A 362 -3.62 24.77 -18.16
N GLY A 363 -2.33 24.91 -18.45
CA GLY A 363 -1.29 25.13 -17.44
C GLY A 363 -1.53 26.42 -16.67
N ILE A 364 -1.82 27.52 -17.39
CA ILE A 364 -2.13 28.82 -16.79
C ILE A 364 -3.33 28.74 -15.84
N SER A 365 -4.46 28.19 -16.31
CA SER A 365 -5.68 28.04 -15.51
C SER A 365 -5.46 27.19 -14.26
N LEU A 366 -4.71 26.10 -14.34
CA LEU A 366 -4.46 25.23 -13.19
C LEU A 366 -3.50 25.84 -12.17
N LYS A 367 -2.44 26.52 -12.62
CA LYS A 367 -1.29 26.85 -11.76
C LYS A 367 -1.25 28.29 -11.27
N GLN A 368 -1.67 29.23 -12.10
CA GLN A 368 -1.51 30.66 -11.78
C GLN A 368 -2.61 31.15 -10.84
N LYS A 369 -2.33 32.21 -10.08
CA LYS A 369 -3.35 32.91 -9.30
C LYS A 369 -3.97 33.98 -10.20
N LEU A 370 -5.16 33.68 -10.71
CA LEU A 370 -5.89 34.55 -11.64
C LEU A 370 -7.07 35.20 -10.91
N SER A 371 -7.22 36.50 -11.08
CA SER A 371 -8.40 37.26 -10.67
C SER A 371 -9.58 36.94 -11.58
N GLU A 372 -10.80 37.12 -11.07
CA GLU A 372 -11.99 36.96 -11.90
C GLU A 372 -12.00 37.92 -13.08
N ASP A 373 -11.56 39.18 -12.91
CA ASP A 373 -11.49 40.17 -14.00
C ASP A 373 -10.58 39.72 -15.13
N PHE A 374 -9.44 39.11 -14.79
CA PHE A 374 -8.57 38.48 -15.78
C PHE A 374 -9.27 37.32 -16.50
N ILE A 375 -9.96 36.45 -15.75
CA ILE A 375 -10.70 35.33 -16.35
C ILE A 375 -11.83 35.85 -17.26
N ARG A 376 -12.51 36.95 -16.90
CA ARG A 376 -13.51 37.63 -17.74
C ARG A 376 -12.89 38.09 -19.06
N GLU A 377 -11.74 38.74 -18.99
CA GLU A 377 -10.97 39.23 -20.14
C GLU A 377 -10.59 38.08 -21.09
N PHE A 378 -10.12 36.96 -20.54
CA PHE A 378 -9.60 35.80 -21.30
C PHE A 378 -10.55 34.60 -21.37
N LYS A 379 -11.86 34.84 -21.26
CA LYS A 379 -12.90 33.79 -21.26
C LYS A 379 -12.83 32.79 -22.42
N GLY A 380 -12.30 33.21 -23.57
CA GLY A 380 -12.16 32.38 -24.77
C GLY A 380 -10.90 31.51 -24.79
N TYR A 381 -9.97 31.72 -23.85
CA TYR A 381 -8.69 31.03 -23.76
C TYR A 381 -8.61 30.09 -22.56
N VAL A 382 -9.13 30.52 -21.42
CA VAL A 382 -9.03 29.77 -20.15
C VAL A 382 -9.66 28.37 -20.26
N ASP A 383 -9.03 27.41 -19.59
CA ASP A 383 -9.63 26.10 -19.37
C ASP A 383 -10.66 26.21 -18.23
N TRP A 384 -11.93 26.27 -18.59
CA TRP A 384 -13.05 26.46 -17.66
C TRP A 384 -13.18 25.34 -16.63
N GLU A 385 -12.84 24.10 -17.01
CA GLU A 385 -12.87 22.96 -16.09
C GLU A 385 -11.80 23.13 -15.03
N ALA A 386 -10.58 23.47 -15.44
CA ALA A 386 -9.48 23.79 -14.53
C ALA A 386 -9.84 24.96 -13.59
N ILE A 387 -10.33 26.08 -14.15
CA ILE A 387 -10.71 27.26 -13.36
C ILE A 387 -11.75 26.91 -12.29
N CYS A 388 -12.83 26.22 -12.66
CA CYS A 388 -13.88 25.81 -11.72
C CYS A 388 -13.42 24.76 -10.71
N GLN A 389 -12.37 24.01 -11.00
CA GLN A 389 -11.84 22.98 -10.11
C GLN A 389 -10.92 23.58 -9.02
N VAL A 390 -10.06 24.53 -9.40
CA VAL A 390 -8.95 24.97 -8.53
C VAL A 390 -9.06 26.39 -7.99
N LYS A 391 -9.88 27.26 -8.59
CA LYS A 391 -10.05 28.64 -8.14
C LYS A 391 -11.29 28.74 -7.26
N GLU A 392 -11.24 29.59 -6.25
CA GLU A 392 -12.43 29.99 -5.50
C GLU A 392 -13.11 31.11 -6.28
N LEU A 393 -14.33 30.83 -6.79
CA LEU A 393 -15.08 31.74 -7.65
C LEU A 393 -16.32 32.24 -6.91
N SER A 394 -16.66 33.51 -7.11
CA SER A 394 -17.90 34.09 -6.60
C SER A 394 -19.11 33.52 -7.32
N GLU A 395 -20.24 33.46 -6.62
CA GLU A 395 -21.51 33.00 -7.21
C GLU A 395 -21.98 33.94 -8.31
N GLU A 396 -21.74 35.25 -8.18
CA GLU A 396 -22.02 36.23 -9.22
C GLU A 396 -21.22 35.93 -10.51
N PHE A 397 -19.95 35.56 -10.38
CA PHE A 397 -19.12 35.16 -11.52
C PHE A 397 -19.61 33.85 -12.14
N LEU A 398 -19.92 32.84 -11.32
CA LEU A 398 -20.46 31.57 -11.82
C LEU A 398 -21.80 31.79 -12.57
N GLN A 399 -22.65 32.67 -12.06
CA GLN A 399 -23.91 33.05 -12.71
C GLN A 399 -23.67 33.76 -14.05
N GLU A 400 -22.69 34.66 -14.11
CA GLU A 400 -22.29 35.37 -15.34
C GLU A 400 -21.85 34.39 -16.45
N PHE A 401 -21.07 33.35 -16.08
CA PHE A 401 -20.49 32.37 -17.02
C PHE A 401 -21.16 31.00 -17.03
N LYS A 402 -22.43 30.93 -16.61
CA LYS A 402 -23.21 29.69 -16.53
C LYS A 402 -23.21 28.80 -17.78
N ASP A 403 -23.03 29.40 -18.96
CA ASP A 403 -23.04 28.70 -20.25
C ASP A 403 -21.65 28.15 -20.65
N TYR A 404 -20.59 28.55 -19.94
CA TYR A 404 -19.21 28.10 -20.16
C TYR A 404 -18.77 27.03 -19.15
N ILE A 405 -19.30 27.08 -17.94
CA ILE A 405 -18.86 26.24 -16.83
C ILE A 405 -19.39 24.80 -16.94
N ASN A 406 -18.56 23.84 -16.51
CA ASN A 406 -19.01 22.48 -16.29
C ASN A 406 -19.70 22.38 -14.91
N TRP A 407 -21.03 22.26 -14.93
CA TRP A 407 -21.86 22.19 -13.73
C TRP A 407 -21.54 21.02 -12.80
N GLU A 408 -21.04 19.90 -13.33
CA GLU A 408 -20.59 18.78 -12.49
C GLU A 408 -19.36 19.19 -11.68
N VAL A 409 -18.36 19.81 -12.33
CA VAL A 409 -17.13 20.27 -11.66
C VAL A 409 -17.43 21.36 -10.65
N VAL A 410 -18.27 22.34 -11.02
CA VAL A 410 -18.73 23.39 -10.10
C VAL A 410 -19.40 22.79 -8.87
N SER A 411 -20.32 21.85 -9.07
CA SER A 411 -21.03 21.17 -7.97
C SER A 411 -20.12 20.31 -7.08
N GLN A 412 -18.97 19.87 -7.59
CA GLN A 412 -18.02 19.05 -6.84
C GLN A 412 -17.00 19.86 -6.06
N HIS A 413 -16.61 21.03 -6.59
CA HIS A 413 -15.43 21.76 -6.15
C HIS A 413 -15.71 23.16 -5.58
N GLN A 414 -16.79 23.82 -5.99
CA GLN A 414 -17.16 25.13 -5.46
C GLN A 414 -18.01 25.01 -4.21
N LYS A 415 -17.93 26.02 -3.34
CA LYS A 415 -18.81 26.16 -2.19
C LYS A 415 -19.97 27.04 -2.59
N LEU A 416 -21.16 26.44 -2.76
CA LEU A 416 -22.35 27.14 -3.22
C LEU A 416 -23.36 27.34 -2.08
N SER A 417 -24.02 28.47 -2.08
CA SER A 417 -25.13 28.81 -1.21
C SER A 417 -26.38 28.04 -1.61
N GLU A 418 -27.27 27.83 -0.64
CA GLU A 418 -28.56 27.18 -0.90
C GLU A 418 -29.42 27.99 -1.87
N ASP A 419 -29.32 29.33 -1.84
CA ASP A 419 -30.04 30.20 -2.75
C ASP A 419 -29.55 30.03 -4.20
N PHE A 420 -28.24 29.94 -4.40
CA PHE A 420 -27.65 29.66 -5.71
C PHE A 420 -28.03 28.26 -6.22
N ILE A 421 -27.96 27.23 -5.38
CA ILE A 421 -28.41 25.88 -5.74
C ILE A 421 -29.89 25.88 -6.11
N ARG A 422 -30.73 26.62 -5.38
CA ARG A 422 -32.17 26.74 -5.66
C ARG A 422 -32.42 27.36 -7.03
N GLU A 423 -31.70 28.42 -7.37
CA GLU A 423 -31.76 29.09 -8.67
C GLU A 423 -31.37 28.11 -9.79
N PHE A 424 -30.23 27.43 -9.64
CA PHE A 424 -29.64 26.54 -10.65
C PHE A 424 -29.98 25.05 -10.48
N ARG A 425 -31.10 24.74 -9.81
CA ARG A 425 -31.55 23.38 -9.49
C ARG A 425 -31.59 22.40 -10.67
N ASN A 426 -31.78 22.89 -11.88
CA ASN A 426 -31.86 22.07 -13.09
C ASN A 426 -30.50 21.85 -13.76
N CYS A 427 -29.44 22.53 -13.31
CA CYS A 427 -28.10 22.47 -13.86
C CYS A 427 -27.12 21.76 -12.92
N VAL A 428 -27.22 22.02 -11.62
CA VAL A 428 -26.33 21.42 -10.61
C VAL A 428 -26.42 19.90 -10.58
N HIS A 429 -25.29 19.26 -10.27
CA HIS A 429 -25.23 17.81 -10.09
C HIS A 429 -25.56 17.45 -8.64
N TRP A 430 -26.81 17.08 -8.39
CA TRP A 430 -27.36 16.89 -7.04
C TRP A 430 -26.64 15.86 -6.18
N SER A 431 -26.12 14.78 -6.77
CA SER A 431 -25.28 13.84 -6.03
C SER A 431 -24.02 14.56 -5.54
N SER A 432 -23.31 15.28 -6.42
CA SER A 432 -22.13 16.06 -6.03
C SER A 432 -22.43 17.05 -4.91
N ILE A 433 -23.52 17.83 -5.04
CA ILE A 433 -23.97 18.77 -4.00
C ILE A 433 -24.18 18.04 -2.67
N SER A 434 -24.89 16.91 -2.67
CA SER A 434 -25.22 16.14 -1.47
C SER A 434 -24.00 15.54 -0.78
N TRP A 435 -22.98 15.15 -1.53
CA TRP A 435 -21.74 14.56 -1.00
C TRP A 435 -20.69 15.60 -0.58
N LYS A 436 -20.76 16.82 -1.13
CA LYS A 436 -19.70 17.82 -0.96
C LYS A 436 -20.10 18.97 -0.05
N GLN A 437 -21.38 19.33 0.01
CA GLN A 437 -21.88 20.45 0.81
C GLN A 437 -22.62 20.02 2.08
N ILE A 438 -22.77 20.95 3.02
CA ILE A 438 -23.68 20.81 4.16
C ILE A 438 -24.89 21.68 3.83
N LEU A 439 -26.07 21.06 3.82
CA LEU A 439 -27.34 21.70 3.50
C LEU A 439 -28.23 21.74 4.74
N SER A 440 -29.03 22.80 4.86
CA SER A 440 -30.04 22.93 5.89
C SER A 440 -31.12 21.87 5.69
N GLU A 441 -31.67 21.35 6.79
CA GLU A 441 -32.75 20.38 6.66
C GLU A 441 -33.99 20.98 5.99
N SER A 442 -34.25 22.28 6.14
CA SER A 442 -35.32 22.98 5.42
C SER A 442 -35.12 22.91 3.91
N PHE A 443 -33.89 23.10 3.45
CA PHE A 443 -33.55 22.99 2.03
C PHE A 443 -33.69 21.55 1.52
N ILE A 444 -33.24 20.57 2.31
CA ILE A 444 -33.40 19.16 1.93
C ILE A 444 -34.89 18.78 1.86
N ARG A 445 -35.75 19.30 2.75
CA ARG A 445 -37.22 19.12 2.65
C ARG A 445 -37.80 19.71 1.36
N GLU A 446 -37.26 20.84 0.90
CA GLU A 446 -37.67 21.46 -0.36
C GLU A 446 -37.31 20.57 -1.58
N PHE A 447 -36.15 19.91 -1.52
CA PHE A 447 -35.56 19.16 -2.64
C PHE A 447 -35.46 17.65 -2.43
N VAL A 448 -36.43 17.07 -1.71
CA VAL A 448 -36.49 15.63 -1.32
C VAL A 448 -36.23 14.67 -2.50
N ASN A 449 -36.78 14.99 -3.68
CA ASN A 449 -36.69 14.13 -4.87
C ASN A 449 -35.42 14.35 -5.70
N TYR A 450 -34.60 15.33 -5.35
CA TYR A 450 -33.39 15.67 -6.09
C TYR A 450 -32.13 15.22 -5.35
N VAL A 451 -32.09 15.37 -4.03
CA VAL A 451 -30.90 15.05 -3.23
C VAL A 451 -30.54 13.56 -3.30
N ASP A 452 -29.24 13.29 -3.23
CA ASP A 452 -28.73 11.95 -3.02
C ASP A 452 -28.72 11.65 -1.52
N TRP A 453 -29.70 10.86 -1.08
CA TRP A 453 -29.91 10.55 0.34
C TRP A 453 -28.75 9.79 0.99
N ILE A 454 -27.96 9.03 0.22
CA ILE A 454 -26.75 8.41 0.73
C ILE A 454 -25.72 9.50 1.05
N GLY A 455 -25.53 10.44 0.12
CA GLY A 455 -24.67 11.61 0.31
C GLY A 455 -25.08 12.45 1.50
N ILE A 456 -26.36 12.83 1.59
CA ILE A 456 -26.92 13.61 2.72
C ILE A 456 -26.68 12.89 4.05
N SER A 457 -27.02 11.60 4.13
CA SER A 457 -26.86 10.81 5.36
C SER A 457 -25.39 10.66 5.76
N ARG A 458 -24.48 10.66 4.78
CA ARG A 458 -23.04 10.53 5.01
C ARG A 458 -22.33 11.84 5.32
N LYS A 459 -22.82 12.96 4.82
CA LYS A 459 -22.07 14.22 4.80
C LYS A 459 -22.33 15.09 6.03
N GLN A 460 -23.55 15.04 6.58
CA GLN A 460 -23.98 15.96 7.62
C GLN A 460 -24.75 15.25 8.73
N ARG A 461 -24.84 15.92 9.88
CA ARG A 461 -25.68 15.46 10.99
C ARG A 461 -27.11 15.92 10.77
N LEU A 462 -28.05 15.02 11.02
CA LEU A 462 -29.48 15.24 10.86
C LEU A 462 -30.17 15.12 12.22
N SER A 463 -31.15 15.98 12.46
CA SER A 463 -31.96 15.94 13.66
C SER A 463 -32.81 14.67 13.71
N GLN A 464 -33.12 14.22 14.92
CA GLN A 464 -33.92 13.02 15.15
C GLN A 464 -35.33 13.14 14.54
N ASN A 465 -35.89 14.35 14.52
CA ASN A 465 -37.20 14.59 13.90
C ASN A 465 -37.11 14.44 12.38
N PHE A 466 -36.07 14.98 11.75
CA PHE A 466 -35.86 14.86 10.31
C PHE A 466 -35.59 13.42 9.87
N ILE A 467 -34.76 12.67 10.62
CA ILE A 467 -34.53 11.25 10.34
C ILE A 467 -35.84 10.46 10.47
N HIS A 468 -36.70 10.81 11.44
CA HIS A 468 -37.98 10.13 11.61
C HIS A 468 -38.93 10.41 10.43
N GLU A 469 -38.95 11.68 9.98
CA GLU A 469 -39.73 12.16 8.84
C GLU A 469 -39.33 11.45 7.54
N PHE A 470 -38.02 11.29 7.28
CA PHE A 470 -37.46 10.71 6.05
C PHE A 470 -36.85 9.31 6.24
N LYS A 471 -37.39 8.56 7.20
CA LYS A 471 -36.92 7.21 7.59
C LYS A 471 -36.78 6.22 6.41
N ASP A 472 -37.60 6.39 5.37
CA ASP A 472 -37.63 5.48 4.22
C ASP A 472 -36.64 5.92 3.11
N TYR A 473 -36.01 7.09 3.26
CA TYR A 473 -35.06 7.66 2.30
C TYR A 473 -33.62 7.64 2.82
N VAL A 474 -33.40 7.90 4.12
CA VAL A 474 -32.06 8.00 4.71
C VAL A 474 -31.28 6.68 4.61
N ASP A 475 -29.96 6.78 4.43
CA ASP A 475 -29.06 5.62 4.53
C ASP A 475 -28.78 5.34 6.01
N TRP A 476 -29.50 4.36 6.57
CA TRP A 476 -29.41 3.97 7.97
C TRP A 476 -28.01 3.51 8.41
N LYS A 477 -27.23 2.93 7.49
CA LYS A 477 -25.84 2.56 7.78
C LYS A 477 -25.01 3.83 7.96
N ALA A 478 -25.13 4.79 7.06
CA ALA A 478 -24.46 6.07 7.18
C ALA A 478 -24.88 6.84 8.46
N ILE A 479 -26.17 6.85 8.78
CA ILE A 479 -26.69 7.52 9.99
C ILE A 479 -26.09 6.91 11.26
N SER A 480 -26.00 5.59 11.35
CA SER A 480 -25.43 4.90 12.52
C SER A 480 -23.92 5.09 12.64
N GLU A 481 -23.20 5.25 11.52
CA GLU A 481 -21.77 5.54 11.50
C GLU A 481 -21.45 7.02 11.85
N ASN A 482 -22.29 7.97 11.47
CA ASN A 482 -21.99 9.41 11.54
C ASN A 482 -22.47 10.16 12.79
N GLN A 483 -23.45 9.63 13.51
CA GLN A 483 -23.96 10.28 14.72
C GLN A 483 -24.49 9.29 15.74
N SER A 484 -24.21 9.56 17.01
CA SER A 484 -24.76 8.80 18.12
C SER A 484 -26.26 9.05 18.23
N VAL A 485 -27.04 8.00 17.99
CA VAL A 485 -28.50 8.00 18.13
C VAL A 485 -28.85 7.49 19.54
N SER A 486 -29.84 8.09 20.22
CA SER A 486 -30.18 7.66 21.59
C SER A 486 -30.66 6.20 21.63
N ARG A 487 -30.49 5.51 22.77
CA ARG A 487 -30.91 4.10 22.95
C ARG A 487 -32.39 3.87 22.69
N GLU A 488 -33.24 4.83 23.08
CA GLU A 488 -34.68 4.76 22.86
C GLU A 488 -35.03 4.85 21.38
N TYR A 489 -34.34 5.73 20.65
CA TYR A 489 -34.52 5.91 19.23
C TYR A 489 -33.93 4.75 18.41
N THR A 490 -32.82 4.17 18.87
CA THR A 490 -32.22 2.93 18.34
C THR A 490 -33.22 1.76 18.39
N ARG A 491 -33.93 1.58 19.51
CA ARG A 491 -34.97 0.53 19.63
C ARG A 491 -36.17 0.76 18.71
N LYS A 492 -36.53 2.02 18.44
CA LYS A 492 -37.68 2.36 17.57
C LYS A 492 -37.44 2.01 16.10
N PHE A 493 -36.17 1.95 15.67
CA PHE A 493 -35.76 1.70 14.28
C PHE A 493 -34.89 0.47 14.10
N GLU A 494 -34.93 -0.45 15.07
CA GLU A 494 -34.12 -1.67 15.10
C GLU A 494 -34.30 -2.55 13.84
N GLY A 495 -35.48 -2.48 13.18
CA GLY A 495 -35.75 -3.17 11.92
C GLY A 495 -35.24 -2.49 10.64
N TYR A 496 -34.70 -1.27 10.72
CA TYR A 496 -34.18 -0.51 9.56
C TYR A 496 -32.64 -0.45 9.52
N MET A 497 -31.96 -0.81 10.61
CA MET A 497 -30.49 -0.70 10.73
C MET A 497 -29.82 -2.08 10.64
N ASP A 498 -28.76 -2.19 9.83
CA ASP A 498 -27.85 -3.34 9.82
C ASP A 498 -26.72 -3.10 10.82
N TRP A 499 -26.88 -3.57 12.07
CA TRP A 499 -25.93 -3.31 13.15
C TRP A 499 -24.67 -4.17 13.02
N ASN A 500 -23.50 -3.55 12.87
CA ASN A 500 -22.27 -4.12 13.38
C ASN A 500 -22.21 -3.84 14.89
N VAL A 501 -22.50 -4.86 15.71
CA VAL A 501 -22.74 -4.80 17.17
C VAL A 501 -21.51 -4.37 18.01
N SER A 502 -20.47 -3.80 17.40
CA SER A 502 -19.20 -3.49 18.08
C SER A 502 -19.03 -2.04 18.57
N LEU A 503 -20.02 -1.15 18.39
CA LEU A 503 -19.93 0.25 18.86
C LEU A 503 -21.10 0.68 19.77
N ILE A 504 -21.52 -0.19 20.69
CA ILE A 504 -22.27 0.29 21.87
C ILE A 504 -21.25 0.88 22.83
N SER A 505 -21.09 2.21 22.80
CA SER A 505 -20.33 2.93 23.82
C SER A 505 -20.97 2.68 25.19
N ILE A 506 -20.19 2.05 26.07
CA ILE A 506 -20.47 1.94 27.49
C ILE A 506 -20.32 3.34 28.07
N GLN A 507 -21.41 4.10 28.22
CA GLN A 507 -21.33 5.31 29.05
C GLN A 507 -22.54 5.72 29.87
N ASP A 508 -23.66 4.97 29.87
CA ASP A 508 -24.80 5.29 30.74
C ASP A 508 -25.20 4.11 31.64
N CYS A 509 -24.30 3.72 32.54
CA CYS A 509 -24.65 3.01 33.76
C CYS A 509 -24.01 3.73 34.95
N LYS A 510 -24.51 4.93 35.29
CA LYS A 510 -24.29 5.57 36.61
C LYS A 510 -25.22 6.78 36.80
N SER A 511 -26.52 6.52 36.98
CA SER A 511 -27.42 7.41 37.74
C SER A 511 -28.82 6.79 37.85
N GLN A 512 -28.94 5.77 38.70
CA GLN A 512 -30.17 5.44 39.41
C GLN A 512 -29.77 4.58 40.62
N SER A 513 -29.44 5.27 41.70
CA SER A 513 -29.48 4.80 43.09
C SER A 513 -29.70 6.00 43.99
#